data_AF-V4VEM5-F1
#
_entry.id   AF-V4VEM5-F1
#
_cell.length_a   1.000
_cell.length_b   1.000
_cell.length_c   1.000
_cell.angle_alpha   90.00
_cell.angle_beta   90.00
_cell.angle_gamma   90.00
#
_symmetry.space_group_name_H-M   'P 1'
#
loop_
_entity.id
_entity.type
_entity.pdbx_description
1 polymer ?
#
loop_
_entity_poly.entity_id
_entity_poly.type
_entity_poly.pdbx_seq_one_letter_code
_entity_poly.pdbx_strand_id
1 'polypeptide(L)'
;MDIANDTVKAPGSHSRNLRRVRQGLDLVRALFEQFLSTNDYSLKEAASTAYAQVCAPYHSWTVRAAVSAGMYTLPTREQLLLRLNETDQSAGKKMRRFINASVPVIEYIDELFISRNIKLNW
;
A
#
# COMPACT_ATOMS: atom_id res chain seq x y z
N MET A 1 22.21 -3.93 -13.04
CA MET A 1 22.94 -4.92 -12.22
C MET A 1 22.07 -6.12 -11.94
N ASP A 2 20.92 -5.99 -11.25
CA ASP A 2 20.08 -7.14 -10.88
C ASP A 2 19.58 -8.01 -12.06
N ILE A 3 19.22 -7.40 -13.21
CA ILE A 3 18.83 -8.16 -14.41
C ILE A 3 20.01 -8.94 -14.98
N ALA A 4 21.17 -8.28 -15.10
CA ALA A 4 22.37 -8.91 -15.65
C ALA A 4 22.86 -10.07 -14.77
N ASN A 5 22.60 -10.01 -13.47
CA ASN A 5 23.00 -11.01 -12.49
C ASN A 5 21.90 -12.04 -12.17
N ASP A 6 20.73 -11.95 -12.81
CA ASP A 6 19.54 -12.78 -12.52
C ASP A 6 19.10 -12.76 -11.03
N THR A 7 19.28 -11.62 -10.36
CA THR A 7 18.97 -11.44 -8.92
C THR A 7 17.73 -10.57 -8.67
N VAL A 8 16.93 -10.29 -9.70
CA VAL A 8 15.75 -9.39 -9.61
C VAL A 8 14.82 -9.74 -8.44
N LYS A 9 14.59 -11.04 -8.19
CA LYS A 9 13.68 -11.52 -7.12
C LYS A 9 14.43 -11.97 -5.86
N ALA A 10 15.75 -11.93 -5.85
CA ALA A 10 16.56 -12.36 -4.72
C ALA A 10 16.23 -11.51 -3.47
N PRO A 11 16.11 -12.11 -2.28
CA PRO A 11 15.94 -11.37 -1.04
C PRO A 11 17.01 -10.27 -0.92
N GLY A 12 16.59 -9.04 -0.64
CA GLY A 12 17.50 -7.90 -0.45
C GLY A 12 17.96 -7.20 -1.72
N SER A 13 17.66 -7.72 -2.93
CA SER A 13 18.01 -7.01 -4.17
C SER A 13 17.27 -5.68 -4.29
N HIS A 14 17.88 -4.71 -4.98
CA HIS A 14 17.27 -3.39 -5.14
C HIS A 14 15.96 -3.45 -5.92
N SER A 15 15.88 -4.32 -6.93
CA SER A 15 14.65 -4.55 -7.70
C SER A 15 13.53 -5.13 -6.83
N ARG A 16 13.82 -6.14 -6.00
CA ARG A 16 12.83 -6.68 -5.05
C ARG A 16 12.41 -5.65 -4.02
N ASN A 17 13.34 -4.88 -3.47
CA ASN A 17 13.01 -3.84 -2.50
C ASN A 17 12.14 -2.75 -3.14
N LEU A 18 12.44 -2.31 -4.36
CA LEU A 18 11.61 -1.36 -5.11
C LEU A 18 10.19 -1.90 -5.35
N ARG A 19 10.06 -3.18 -5.72
CA ARG A 19 8.75 -3.84 -5.91
C ARG A 19 7.91 -3.79 -4.62
N ARG A 20 8.53 -4.01 -3.46
CA ARG A 20 7.86 -3.94 -2.14
C ARG A 20 7.53 -2.49 -1.74
N VAL A 21 8.42 -1.54 -2.02
CA VAL A 21 8.13 -0.11 -1.82
C VAL A 21 6.91 0.32 -2.64
N ARG A 22 6.83 -0.09 -3.92
CA ARG A 22 5.66 0.17 -4.77
C ARG A 22 4.37 -0.46 -4.21
N GLN A 23 4.42 -1.67 -3.65
CA GLN A 23 3.27 -2.26 -2.94
C GLN A 23 2.85 -1.43 -1.73
N GLY A 24 3.82 -0.93 -0.94
CA GLY A 24 3.54 -0.06 0.19
C GLY A 24 2.89 1.26 -0.21
N LEU A 25 3.38 1.91 -1.27
CA LEU A 25 2.78 3.15 -1.80
C LEU A 25 1.32 2.94 -2.21
N ASP A 26 1.06 1.85 -2.92
CA ASP A 26 -0.28 1.53 -3.41
C ASP A 26 -1.23 1.13 -2.27
N LEU A 27 -0.72 0.47 -1.22
CA LEU A 27 -1.48 0.17 -0.01
C LEU A 27 -1.93 1.45 0.69
N VAL A 28 -1.02 2.44 0.83
CA VAL A 28 -1.35 3.73 1.45
C VAL A 28 -2.35 4.51 0.58
N ARG A 29 -2.18 4.49 -0.75
CA ARG A 29 -3.15 5.09 -1.70
C ARG A 29 -4.54 4.49 -1.52
N ALA A 30 -4.64 3.17 -1.60
CA ALA A 30 -5.92 2.45 -1.46
C ALA A 30 -6.53 2.67 -0.07
N LEU A 31 -5.73 2.67 1.00
CA LEU A 31 -6.18 2.97 2.35
C LEU A 31 -6.80 4.38 2.42
N PHE A 32 -6.17 5.38 1.82
CA PHE A 32 -6.70 6.74 1.80
C PHE A 32 -7.97 6.87 0.96
N GLU A 33 -8.07 6.18 -0.17
CA GLU A 33 -9.32 6.13 -0.95
C GLU A 33 -10.46 5.55 -0.13
N GLN A 34 -10.23 4.44 0.56
CA GLN A 34 -11.21 3.82 1.44
C GLN A 34 -11.56 4.71 2.63
N PHE A 35 -10.56 5.31 3.29
CA PHE A 35 -10.74 6.20 4.43
C PHE A 35 -11.59 7.46 4.09
N LEU A 36 -11.52 7.92 2.85
CA LEU A 36 -12.28 9.08 2.36
C LEU A 36 -13.62 8.74 1.71
N SER A 37 -13.96 7.45 1.57
CA SER A 37 -15.17 7.02 0.87
C SER A 37 -16.46 7.37 1.62
N THR A 38 -16.47 7.23 2.95
CA THR A 38 -17.54 7.69 3.85
C THR A 38 -17.00 7.88 5.27
N ASN A 39 -17.64 8.74 6.06
CA ASN A 39 -17.27 9.00 7.45
C ASN A 39 -17.62 7.83 8.38
N ASP A 40 -18.57 6.99 8.00
CA ASP A 40 -19.00 5.83 8.80
C ASP A 40 -18.07 4.63 8.66
N TYR A 41 -17.10 4.69 7.73
CA TYR A 41 -16.19 3.59 7.49
C TYR A 41 -15.10 3.55 8.56
N SER A 42 -15.05 2.46 9.32
CA SER A 42 -14.02 2.29 10.33
C SER A 42 -12.63 2.17 9.68
N LEU A 43 -11.59 2.60 10.39
CA LEU A 43 -10.21 2.44 9.92
C LEU A 43 -9.87 0.96 9.66
N LYS A 44 -10.44 0.05 10.46
CA LYS A 44 -10.29 -1.39 10.30
C LYS A 44 -10.80 -1.85 8.94
N GLU A 45 -12.00 -1.45 8.55
CA GLU A 45 -12.58 -1.85 7.27
C GLU A 45 -11.79 -1.24 6.10
N ALA A 46 -11.42 0.04 6.19
CA ALA A 46 -10.58 0.70 5.20
C ALA A 46 -9.25 -0.02 4.98
N ALA A 47 -8.55 -0.36 6.07
CA ALA A 47 -7.28 -1.06 6.02
C ALA A 47 -7.43 -2.50 5.54
N SER A 48 -8.50 -3.20 5.92
CA SER A 48 -8.79 -4.56 5.49
C SER A 48 -9.04 -4.63 3.98
N THR A 49 -9.86 -3.72 3.46
CA THR A 49 -10.18 -3.62 2.03
C THR A 49 -8.93 -3.27 1.22
N ALA A 50 -8.17 -2.25 1.63
CA ALA A 50 -6.93 -1.86 0.95
C ALA A 50 -5.89 -3.00 0.94
N TYR A 51 -5.72 -3.70 2.08
CA TYR A 51 -4.82 -4.85 2.17
C TYR A 51 -5.23 -6.00 1.24
N ALA A 52 -6.53 -6.33 1.21
CA ALA A 52 -7.07 -7.40 0.38
C ALA A 52 -6.82 -7.14 -1.11
N GLN A 53 -6.93 -5.88 -1.54
CA GLN A 53 -6.70 -5.47 -2.92
C GLN A 53 -5.21 -5.48 -3.30
N VAL A 54 -4.35 -4.91 -2.46
CA VAL A 54 -2.97 -4.58 -2.86
C VAL A 54 -1.94 -5.63 -2.43
N CYS A 55 -2.06 -6.16 -1.22
CA CYS A 55 -1.00 -6.97 -0.60
C CYS A 55 -1.36 -8.46 -0.54
N ALA A 56 -2.62 -8.79 -0.26
CA ALA A 56 -3.05 -10.17 -0.04
C ALA A 56 -2.72 -11.14 -1.18
N PRO A 57 -2.79 -10.75 -2.48
CA PRO A 57 -2.41 -11.64 -3.59
C PRO A 57 -0.95 -12.12 -3.54
N TYR A 58 -0.06 -11.38 -2.85
CA TYR A 58 1.38 -11.63 -2.79
C TYR A 58 1.86 -12.17 -1.44
N HIS A 59 0.95 -12.35 -0.48
CA HIS A 59 1.27 -12.82 0.85
C HIS A 59 0.81 -14.25 1.06
N SER A 60 1.59 -15.05 1.78
CA SER A 60 1.20 -16.41 2.17
C SER A 60 0.00 -16.38 3.11
N TRP A 61 -0.67 -17.53 3.26
CA TRP A 61 -1.79 -17.64 4.20
C TRP A 61 -1.41 -17.22 5.62
N THR A 62 -0.23 -17.63 6.11
CA THR A 62 0.25 -17.28 7.45
C THR A 62 0.39 -15.77 7.63
N VAL A 63 0.90 -15.05 6.63
CA VAL A 63 1.01 -13.59 6.69
C VAL A 63 -0.37 -12.94 6.65
N ARG A 64 -1.29 -13.43 5.80
CA ARG A 64 -2.67 -12.90 5.75
C ARG A 64 -3.42 -13.12 7.07
N ALA A 65 -3.24 -14.28 7.71
CA ALA A 65 -3.83 -14.58 9.00
C ALA A 65 -3.29 -13.64 10.10
N ALA A 66 -1.97 -13.43 10.14
CA ALA A 66 -1.35 -12.50 11.08
C ALA A 66 -1.84 -11.05 10.87
N VAL A 67 -1.97 -10.61 9.62
CA VAL A 67 -2.53 -9.29 9.30
C VAL A 67 -3.98 -9.18 9.76
N SER A 68 -4.83 -10.18 9.47
CA SER A 68 -6.24 -10.21 9.91
C SER A 68 -6.37 -10.08 11.43
N ALA A 69 -5.54 -10.80 12.18
CA ALA A 69 -5.48 -10.66 13.64
C ALA A 69 -5.01 -9.26 14.07
N GLY A 70 -3.99 -8.71 13.41
CA GLY A 70 -3.48 -7.36 13.66
C GLY A 70 -4.48 -6.24 13.38
N MET A 71 -5.45 -6.44 12.47
CA MET A 71 -6.47 -5.42 12.18
C MET A 71 -7.33 -5.05 13.41
N TYR A 72 -7.44 -5.94 14.40
CA TYR A 72 -8.16 -5.66 15.65
C TYR A 72 -7.40 -4.72 16.60
N THR A 73 -6.12 -4.48 16.36
CA THR A 73 -5.30 -3.57 17.19
C THR A 73 -5.18 -2.18 16.58
N LEU A 74 -5.79 -1.95 15.41
CA LEU A 74 -5.80 -0.63 14.78
C LEU A 74 -6.52 0.40 15.66
N PRO A 75 -6.06 1.66 15.66
CA PRO A 75 -6.76 2.73 16.34
C PRO A 75 -8.13 3.00 15.68
N THR A 76 -8.99 3.74 16.38
CA THR A 76 -10.18 4.31 15.73
C THR A 76 -9.79 5.40 14.73
N ARG A 77 -10.75 5.84 13.92
CA ARG A 77 -10.58 6.97 12.97
C ARG A 77 -10.12 8.23 13.71
N GLU A 78 -10.80 8.56 14.80
CA GLU A 78 -10.56 9.75 15.61
C GLU A 78 -9.18 9.69 16.26
N GLN A 79 -8.81 8.52 16.79
CA GLN A 79 -7.48 8.29 17.37
C GLN A 79 -6.37 8.44 16.33
N LEU A 80 -6.58 7.97 15.09
CA LEU A 80 -5.62 8.18 14.00
C LEU A 80 -5.46 9.67 13.70
N LEU A 81 -6.56 10.40 13.50
CA LEU A 81 -6.53 11.84 13.19
C LEU A 81 -5.84 12.64 14.31
N LEU A 82 -6.14 12.31 15.57
CA LEU A 82 -5.48 12.90 16.73
C LEU A 82 -3.96 12.65 16.72
N ARG A 83 -3.52 11.42 16.43
CA ARG A 83 -2.09 11.08 16.34
C ARG A 83 -1.39 11.79 15.18
N LEU A 84 -2.10 12.05 14.09
CA LEU A 84 -1.60 12.81 12.95
C LEU A 84 -1.62 14.32 13.19
N ASN A 85 -2.27 14.78 14.27
CA ASN A 85 -2.54 16.19 14.53
C ASN A 85 -3.29 16.86 13.36
N GLU A 86 -4.31 16.18 12.84
CA GLU A 86 -5.12 16.63 11.72
C GLU A 86 -6.62 16.61 12.08
N THR A 87 -7.38 17.44 11.38
CA THR A 87 -8.86 17.34 11.29
C THR A 87 -9.25 16.51 10.08
N ASP A 88 -10.48 16.02 9.99
CA ASP A 88 -10.98 15.34 8.79
C ASP A 88 -10.75 16.15 7.51
N GLN A 89 -10.97 17.46 7.55
CA GLN A 89 -10.80 18.35 6.39
C GLN A 89 -9.33 18.45 5.94
N SER A 90 -8.41 18.64 6.89
CA SER A 90 -6.98 18.81 6.60
C SER A 90 -6.32 17.48 6.20
N ALA A 91 -6.66 16.39 6.90
CA ALA A 91 -6.29 15.03 6.52
C ALA A 91 -6.81 14.70 5.12
N GLY A 92 -8.09 14.94 4.83
CA GLY A 92 -8.68 14.65 3.52
C GLY A 92 -8.01 15.38 2.36
N LYS A 93 -7.64 16.66 2.55
CA LYS A 93 -6.86 17.42 1.57
C LYS A 93 -5.49 16.78 1.32
N LYS A 94 -4.78 16.40 2.38
CA LYS A 94 -3.43 15.79 2.31
C LYS A 94 -3.46 14.39 1.71
N MET A 95 -4.42 13.57 2.12
CA MET A 95 -4.66 12.23 1.59
C MET A 95 -4.97 12.26 0.08
N ARG A 96 -5.85 13.17 -0.36
CA ARG A 96 -6.16 13.33 -1.80
C ARG A 96 -4.95 13.80 -2.60
N ARG A 97 -4.12 14.68 -2.04
CA ARG A 97 -2.84 15.07 -2.64
C ARG A 97 -1.89 13.87 -2.78
N PHE A 98 -1.79 13.02 -1.75
CA PHE A 98 -0.99 11.80 -1.82
C PHE A 98 -1.52 10.85 -2.90
N ILE A 99 -2.83 10.59 -2.93
CA ILE A 99 -3.47 9.72 -3.93
C ILE A 99 -3.06 10.19 -5.34
N ASN A 100 -3.34 11.45 -5.67
CA ASN A 100 -3.04 12.01 -6.98
C ASN A 100 -1.55 11.97 -7.35
N ALA A 101 -0.66 12.20 -6.39
CA ALA A 101 0.79 12.19 -6.64
C ALA A 101 1.35 10.76 -6.75
N SER A 102 0.76 9.80 -6.05
CA SER A 102 1.24 8.42 -5.99
C SER A 102 0.96 7.62 -7.27
N VAL A 103 -0.18 7.88 -7.93
CA VAL A 103 -0.61 7.17 -9.15
C VAL A 103 0.47 7.18 -10.25
N PRO A 104 0.97 8.33 -10.74
CA PRO A 104 1.97 8.34 -11.81
C PRO A 104 3.31 7.71 -11.39
N VAL A 105 3.65 7.74 -10.09
CA VAL A 105 4.87 7.09 -9.58
C VAL A 105 4.71 5.57 -9.59
N ILE A 106 3.55 5.06 -9.18
CA ILE A 106 3.23 3.63 -9.20
C ILE A 106 3.23 3.12 -10.64
N GLU A 107 2.56 3.83 -11.56
CA GLU A 107 2.52 3.50 -12.99
C GLU A 107 3.92 3.50 -13.61
N TYR A 108 4.74 4.51 -13.30
CA TYR A 108 6.11 4.58 -13.77
C TYR A 108 6.95 3.38 -13.31
N ILE A 109 6.81 2.97 -12.04
CA ILE A 109 7.52 1.80 -11.52
C ILE A 109 7.02 0.53 -12.24
N ASP A 110 5.72 0.35 -12.41
CA ASP A 110 5.16 -0.81 -13.09
C ASP A 110 5.66 -0.92 -14.53
N GLU A 111 5.64 0.19 -15.28
CA GLU A 111 6.17 0.27 -16.64
C GLU A 111 7.69 0.03 -16.71
N LEU A 112 8.45 0.48 -15.71
CA LEU A 112 9.88 0.21 -15.61
C LEU A 112 10.18 -1.30 -15.56
N PHE A 113 9.38 -2.06 -14.79
CA PHE A 113 9.51 -3.51 -14.70
C PHE A 113 9.00 -4.21 -15.97
N ILE A 114 7.82 -3.82 -16.47
CA ILE A 114 7.19 -4.42 -17.66
C ILE A 114 8.06 -4.22 -18.91
N SER A 115 8.58 -3.01 -19.14
CA SER A 115 9.50 -2.71 -20.26
C SER A 115 10.79 -3.52 -20.24
N ARG A 116 11.16 -4.08 -19.09
CA ARG A 116 12.31 -4.99 -18.90
C ARG A 116 11.91 -6.46 -18.89
N ASN A 117 10.68 -6.77 -19.32
CA ASN A 117 10.09 -8.11 -19.35
C ASN A 117 10.02 -8.78 -17.97
N ILE A 118 9.91 -7.99 -16.90
CA ILE A 118 9.75 -8.51 -15.53
C ILE A 118 8.26 -8.46 -15.17
N LYS A 119 7.66 -9.65 -15.00
CA LYS A 119 6.26 -9.77 -14.53
C LYS A 119 6.12 -9.21 -13.12
N LEU A 120 4.94 -8.71 -12.76
CA LEU A 120 4.68 -8.08 -11.45
C LEU A 120 4.04 -9.02 -10.41
N ASN A 121 3.82 -10.28 -10.76
CA ASN A 121 3.01 -11.24 -9.99
C ASN A 121 3.76 -11.98 -8.85
N TRP A 122 4.70 -11.31 -8.18
CA TRP A 122 5.58 -11.90 -7.14
C TRP A 122 5.81 -10.97 -5.95
#